data_AF-A0A3T1DCZ0-F1
#
_entry.id   AF-A0A3T1DCZ0-F1
#
_cell.length_a   1.000
_cell.length_b   1.000
_cell.length_c   1.000
_cell.angle_alpha   90.00
_cell.angle_beta   90.00
_cell.angle_gamma   90.00
#
_symmetry.space_group_name_H-M   'P 1'
#
loop_
_entity.id
_entity.type
_entity.pdbx_description
1 polymer ?
#
loop_
_entity_poly.entity_id
_entity_poly.type
_entity_poly.pdbx_seq_one_letter_code
_entity_poly.pdbx_strand_id
1 'polypeptide(L)'
;MGLDILLYDNKNSLVSILEIKAELHEAIFASHKRWKSLRKLSDNYSTNAEFSGEGLEGLVTDLKNYKSLMIVEHQKAFHMLLEALSDNKVQRVQINGD
;
A
#
# COMPACT_ATOMS: atom_id res chain seq x y z
N MET A 1 13.99 4.47 5.44
CA MET A 1 12.84 5.39 5.32
C MET A 1 11.58 4.55 5.39
N GLY A 2 10.72 4.83 6.37
CA GLY A 2 9.42 4.16 6.51
C GLY A 2 8.41 4.75 5.53
N LEU A 3 7.22 4.14 5.45
CA LEU A 3 6.08 4.66 4.68
C LEU A 3 4.87 4.76 5.58
N ASP A 4 4.23 5.92 5.59
CA ASP A 4 2.95 6.10 6.26
C ASP A 4 1.81 6.00 5.25
N ILE A 5 0.86 5.10 5.52
CA ILE A 5 -0.31 4.86 4.70
C ILE A 5 -1.52 5.39 5.45
N LEU A 6 -2.08 6.48 4.95
CA LEU A 6 -3.28 7.12 5.46
C LEU A 6 -4.49 6.61 4.69
N LEU A 7 -5.45 6.05 5.42
CA LEU A 7 -6.70 5.52 4.89
C LEU A 7 -7.81 6.53 5.15
N TYR A 8 -8.57 6.88 4.11
CA TYR A 8 -9.67 7.83 4.20
C TYR A 8 -10.99 7.20 3.78
N ASP A 9 -12.07 7.64 4.42
CA ASP A 9 -13.44 7.24 4.08
C ASP A 9 -14.04 8.07 2.94
N ASN A 10 -15.29 7.75 2.58
CA ASN A 10 -16.06 8.49 1.58
C ASN A 10 -16.36 9.95 1.96
N LYS A 11 -16.20 10.33 3.22
CA LYS A 11 -16.33 11.70 3.73
C LYS A 11 -14.98 12.40 3.83
N ASN A 12 -13.93 11.79 3.26
CA ASN A 12 -12.56 12.26 3.33
C ASN A 12 -12.01 12.37 4.77
N SER A 13 -12.61 11.63 5.71
CA SER A 13 -12.18 11.54 7.10
C SER A 13 -11.13 10.44 7.23
N LEU A 14 -10.08 10.70 8.00
CA LEU A 14 -9.03 9.74 8.27
C LEU A 14 -9.60 8.57 9.09
N VAL A 15 -9.57 7.38 8.52
CA VAL A 15 -10.03 6.13 9.14
C VAL A 15 -8.92 5.53 9.98
N SER A 16 -7.71 5.45 9.42
CA SER A 16 -6.56 4.87 10.09
C SER A 16 -5.25 5.29 9.43
N ILE A 17 -4.16 5.18 10.18
CA ILE A 17 -2.79 5.35 9.69
C ILE A 17 -2.06 4.03 9.93
N LEU A 18 -1.38 3.55 8.89
CA LEU A 18 -0.57 2.34 8.95
C LEU A 18 0.86 2.68 8.58
N GLU A 19 1.78 2.40 9.49
CA GLU A 19 3.21 2.55 9.24
C GLU A 19 3.77 1.24 8.67
N ILE A 20 4.32 1.31 7.46
CA ILE A 20 5.14 0.25 6.86
C ILE A 20 6.59 0.53 7.22
N LYS A 21 7.18 -0.41 7.99
CA LYS A 21 8.60 -0.41 8.28
C LYS A 21 9.44 -0.53 7.02
N ALA A 22 10.63 0.06 7.04
CA ALA A 22 11.58 0.04 5.93
C ALA A 22 11.88 -1.39 5.40
N GLU A 23 11.93 -2.39 6.27
CA GLU A 23 12.17 -3.79 5.90
C GLU A 23 11.01 -4.38 5.06
N LEU A 24 9.77 -4.09 5.47
CA LEU A 24 8.58 -4.51 4.73
C LEU A 24 8.48 -3.74 3.41
N HIS A 25 8.86 -2.46 3.42
CA HIS A 25 9.04 -1.69 2.20
C HIS A 25 10.05 -2.36 1.27
N GLU A 26 11.28 -2.65 1.69
CA GLU A 26 12.24 -3.32 0.80
C GLU A 26 11.74 -4.68 0.33
N ALA A 27 11.08 -5.46 1.19
CA ALA A 27 10.51 -6.74 0.81
C ALA A 27 9.37 -6.62 -0.21
N ILE A 28 8.56 -5.56 -0.17
CA ILE A 28 7.53 -5.28 -1.18
C ILE A 28 8.19 -4.74 -2.44
N PHE A 29 9.09 -3.76 -2.31
CA PHE A 29 9.57 -2.89 -3.38
C PHE A 29 10.88 -3.31 -4.07
N ALA A 30 11.61 -4.30 -3.55
CA ALA A 30 12.86 -4.78 -4.17
C ALA A 30 12.66 -5.60 -5.47
N SER A 31 11.47 -6.19 -5.70
CA SER A 31 11.23 -7.14 -6.80
C SER A 31 10.74 -6.51 -8.13
N HIS A 32 10.99 -5.21 -8.31
CA HIS A 32 10.16 -4.35 -9.17
C HIS A 32 10.53 -4.32 -10.66
N LYS A 33 10.12 -5.37 -11.40
CA LYS A 33 10.02 -5.30 -12.87
C LYS A 33 8.62 -5.54 -13.45
N ARG A 34 7.65 -6.06 -12.68
CA ARG A 34 6.36 -6.55 -13.24
C ARG A 34 5.08 -5.80 -12.85
N TRP A 35 5.07 -5.00 -11.79
CA TRP A 35 3.81 -4.45 -11.23
C TRP A 35 3.75 -2.93 -11.39
N LYS A 36 2.88 -2.46 -12.30
CA LYS A 36 2.82 -1.06 -12.74
C LYS A 36 2.39 -0.11 -11.63
N SER A 37 1.46 -0.51 -10.77
CA SER A 37 0.93 0.32 -9.67
C SER A 37 1.93 0.41 -8.51
N LEU A 38 2.59 -0.71 -8.17
CA LEU A 38 3.67 -0.74 -7.19
C LEU A 38 4.91 0.03 -7.66
N ARG A 39 5.23 -0.02 -8.96
CA ARG A 39 6.27 0.83 -9.56
C ARG A 39 5.92 2.32 -9.43
N LYS A 40 4.66 2.70 -9.71
CA LYS A 40 4.17 4.07 -9.47
C LYS A 40 4.33 4.49 -8.01
N LEU A 41 4.16 3.56 -7.08
CA LEU A 41 4.32 3.80 -5.64
C LEU A 41 5.79 4.00 -5.25
N SER A 42 6.70 3.20 -5.84
CA SER A 42 8.15 3.34 -5.69
C SER A 42 8.70 4.63 -6.34
N ASP A 43 8.19 5.01 -7.52
CA ASP A 43 8.59 6.24 -8.22
C ASP A 43 8.01 7.51 -7.55
N ASN A 44 6.88 7.43 -6.86
CA ASN A 44 6.23 8.57 -6.17
C ASN A 44 6.64 8.72 -4.70
N TYR A 45 7.75 8.08 -4.29
CA TYR A 45 8.35 8.24 -2.96
C TYR A 45 8.63 9.70 -2.59
N SER A 46 8.74 10.59 -3.57
CA SER A 46 8.97 12.02 -3.35
C SER A 46 7.71 12.89 -3.34
N THR A 47 6.51 12.36 -3.60
CA THR A 47 5.37 13.22 -4.02
C THR A 47 4.00 12.88 -3.45
N ASN A 48 3.89 12.20 -2.31
CA ASN A 48 2.60 11.85 -1.67
C ASN A 48 1.65 11.13 -2.65
N ALA A 49 1.80 9.82 -2.80
CA ALA A 49 0.98 9.06 -3.75
C ALA A 49 -0.45 8.90 -3.25
N GLU A 50 -1.45 9.28 -4.05
CA GLU A 50 -2.85 9.05 -3.75
C GLU A 50 -3.48 8.02 -4.69
N PHE A 51 -4.27 7.10 -4.10
CA PHE A 51 -5.02 6.07 -4.79
C PHE A 51 -6.49 6.14 -4.38
N SER A 52 -7.38 6.21 -5.36
CA SER A 52 -8.84 6.22 -5.14
C SER A 52 -9.55 5.52 -6.32
N GLY A 53 -10.75 5.00 -6.07
CA GLY A 53 -11.55 4.31 -7.10
C GLY A 53 -10.77 3.17 -7.78
N GLU A 54 -10.77 3.15 -9.11
CA GLU A 54 -10.07 2.11 -9.91
C GLU A 54 -8.57 2.00 -9.60
N GLY A 55 -7.92 3.10 -9.20
CA GLY A 55 -6.50 3.08 -8.80
C GLY A 55 -6.25 2.32 -7.51
N LEU A 56 -7.19 2.40 -6.55
CA LEU A 56 -7.14 1.66 -5.30
C LEU A 56 -7.43 0.17 -5.55
N GLU A 57 -8.43 -0.14 -6.38
CA GLU A 57 -8.73 -1.53 -6.75
C GLU A 57 -7.55 -2.20 -7.46
N GLY A 58 -6.88 -1.47 -8.36
CA GLY A 58 -5.65 -1.92 -9.01
C GLY A 58 -4.53 -2.18 -8.01
N LEU A 59 -4.33 -1.28 -7.03
CA LEU A 59 -3.34 -1.46 -5.97
C LEU A 59 -3.63 -2.69 -5.10
N VAL A 60 -4.88 -2.87 -4.65
CA VAL A 60 -5.29 -4.03 -3.86
C VAL A 60 -5.10 -5.33 -4.65
N THR A 61 -5.40 -5.31 -5.95
CA THR A 61 -5.21 -6.47 -6.82
C THR A 61 -3.73 -6.81 -7.00
N ASP A 62 -2.87 -5.82 -7.24
CA ASP A 62 -1.43 -6.00 -7.34
C ASP A 62 -0.85 -6.55 -6.03
N LEU A 63 -1.27 -6.01 -4.87
CA LEU A 63 -0.86 -6.51 -3.56
C LEU A 63 -1.36 -7.94 -3.29
N LYS A 64 -2.60 -8.27 -3.66
CA LYS A 64 -3.13 -9.65 -3.54
C LYS A 64 -2.30 -10.63 -4.36
N ASN A 65 -1.91 -10.27 -5.57
CA ASN A 65 -1.06 -11.11 -6.40
C ASN A 65 0.37 -11.22 -5.84
N TYR A 66 0.88 -10.14 -5.24
CA TYR A 66 2.18 -10.14 -4.59
C TYR A 66 2.23 -11.01 -3.32
N LYS A 67 1.10 -11.20 -2.63
CA LYS A 67 1.01 -12.04 -1.41
C LYS A 67 1.66 -13.41 -1.56
N SER A 68 1.53 -14.02 -2.74
CA SER A 68 2.10 -15.34 -3.06
C SER A 68 3.64 -15.35 -3.14
N LEU A 69 4.24 -14.20 -3.43
CA LEU A 69 5.68 -14.02 -3.57
C LEU A 69 6.34 -13.52 -2.28
N MET A 70 5.55 -13.22 -1.25
CA MET A 70 6.05 -12.59 -0.03
C MET A 70 6.62 -13.62 0.96
N ILE A 71 7.78 -13.28 1.52
CA ILE A 71 8.50 -14.07 2.53
C ILE A 71 7.69 -14.12 3.83
N VAL A 72 7.70 -15.27 4.51
CA VAL A 72 6.84 -15.58 5.69
C VAL A 72 6.96 -14.53 6.81
N GLU A 73 8.15 -13.99 7.06
CA GLU A 73 8.40 -12.98 8.10
C GLU A 73 7.59 -11.69 7.92
N HIS A 74 7.22 -11.36 6.69
CA HIS A 74 6.50 -10.12 6.37
C HIS A 74 5.01 -10.35 6.10
N GLN A 75 4.55 -11.60 6.02
CA GLN A 75 3.16 -11.93 5.69
C GLN A 75 2.15 -11.36 6.67
N LYS A 76 2.45 -11.33 7.98
CA LYS A 76 1.50 -10.84 8.98
C LYS A 76 1.22 -9.35 8.80
N ALA A 77 2.28 -8.54 8.68
CA ALA A 77 2.17 -7.10 8.48
C ALA A 77 1.50 -6.78 7.13
N PHE A 78 1.84 -7.54 6.10
CA PHE A 78 1.21 -7.40 4.78
C PHE A 78 -0.26 -7.81 4.77
N HIS A 79 -0.64 -8.84 5.53
CA HIS A 79 -2.04 -9.23 5.63
C HIS A 79 -2.87 -8.15 6.31
N MET A 80 -2.37 -7.57 7.41
CA MET A 80 -3.02 -6.44 8.07
C MET A 80 -3.16 -5.23 7.15
N LEU A 81 -2.11 -4.93 6.36
CA LEU A 81 -2.19 -3.88 5.33
C LEU A 81 -3.29 -4.18 4.31
N LEU A 82 -3.32 -5.41 3.78
CA LEU A 82 -4.25 -5.81 2.75
C LEU A 82 -5.69 -5.82 3.22
N GLU A 83 -5.95 -6.25 4.46
CA GLU A 83 -7.27 -6.19 5.10
C GLU A 83 -7.73 -4.75 5.24
N ALA A 84 -6.87 -3.85 5.71
CA ALA A 84 -7.21 -2.44 5.88
C ALA A 84 -7.48 -1.74 4.54
N LEU A 85 -6.69 -2.03 3.50
CA LEU A 85 -6.90 -1.51 2.15
C LEU A 85 -8.13 -2.11 1.45
N SER A 86 -8.55 -3.31 1.85
CA SER A 86 -9.74 -3.98 1.32
C SER A 86 -11.01 -3.67 2.10
N ASP A 87 -10.93 -2.84 3.15
CA ASP A 87 -12.12 -2.42 3.89
C ASP A 87 -12.98 -1.51 3.00
N ASN A 88 -14.25 -1.86 2.81
CA ASN A 88 -15.20 -1.09 2.00
C ASN A 88 -15.42 0.34 2.49
N LYS A 89 -15.05 0.65 3.73
CA LYS A 89 -15.06 2.01 4.28
C LYS A 89 -13.94 2.86 3.70
N VAL A 90 -12.85 2.26 3.25
CA VAL A 90 -11.71 2.96 2.66
C VAL A 90 -11.99 3.26 1.19
N GLN A 91 -12.00 4.54 0.86
CA GLN A 91 -12.31 5.03 -0.49
C GLN A 91 -11.10 5.72 -1.13
N ARG A 92 -10.20 6.21 -0.28
CA ARG A 92 -8.97 6.88 -0.69
C ARG A 92 -7.82 6.45 0.22
N VAL A 93 -6.67 6.24 -0.38
CA VAL A 93 -5.43 5.87 0.30
C VAL A 93 -4.36 6.86 -0.12
N GLN A 94 -3.68 7.44 0.85
CA GLN A 94 -2.55 8.32 0.63
C GLN A 94 -1.33 7.68 1.25
N ILE A 95 -0.21 7.71 0.52
CA ILE A 95 1.05 7.15 0.96
C ILE A 95 2.06 8.27 1.01
N ASN A 96 2.56 8.55 2.21
CA ASN A 96 3.57 9.54 2.47
C ASN A 96 4.90 8.81 2.71
N GLY A 97 5.92 9.20 1.97
CA GLY A 97 7.30 8.81 2.23
C GLY A 97 7.93 9.79 3.22
N ASP A 98 8.69 9.24 4.17
CA ASP A 98 9.58 10.00 5.06
C ASP A 98 10.94 10.28 4.41
#